data_AF-A0A917LLW4-F1
#
_entry.id   AF-A0A917LLW4-F1
#
_cell.length_a   1.000
_cell.length_b   1.000
_cell.length_c   1.000
_cell.angle_alpha   90.00
_cell.angle_beta   90.00
_cell.angle_gamma   90.00
#
_symmetry.space_group_name_H-M   'P 1'
#
loop_
_entity.id
_entity.type
_entity.pdbx_description
1 polymer ?
#
loop_
_entity_poly.entity_id
_entity_poly.type
_entity_poly.pdbx_seq_one_letter_code
_entity_poly.pdbx_strand_id
1 'polypeptide(L)'
;MKKALSEQELHNLAMNHVGKDLEKRGFEFIAVNSKLKRHPQFVCMDKTKQYFFVIVKAVILPENPNNYDIVWMESFKKHATDKDAKVLYAGVGLGNPEGEELPIYLNEEYLIEYNGIQVLETNLN
;
A
#
# COMPACT_ATOMS: atom_id res chain seq x y z
N MET A 1 26.51 -14.25 5.29
CA MET A 1 25.74 -14.36 4.03
C MET A 1 24.61 -13.36 4.09
N LYS A 2 24.34 -12.65 2.99
CA LYS A 2 23.20 -11.73 2.90
C LYS A 2 21.89 -12.55 2.95
N LYS A 3 20.86 -12.06 3.65
CA LYS A 3 19.55 -12.72 3.74
C LYS A 3 18.55 -11.99 2.84
N ALA A 4 18.05 -12.65 1.79
CA ALA A 4 17.00 -12.09 0.95
C ALA A 4 15.69 -11.90 1.73
N LEU A 5 14.99 -10.80 1.47
CA LEU A 5 13.66 -10.56 2.02
C LEU A 5 12.63 -11.47 1.34
N SER A 6 11.75 -12.04 2.16
CA SER A 6 10.55 -12.75 1.69
C SER A 6 9.49 -11.78 1.15
N GLU A 7 8.51 -12.29 0.41
CA GLU A 7 7.35 -11.51 -0.06
C GLU A 7 6.63 -10.78 1.09
N GLN A 8 6.50 -11.45 2.25
CA GLN A 8 5.87 -10.85 3.43
C GLN A 8 6.73 -9.73 4.03
N GLU A 9 8.05 -9.88 4.05
CA GLU A 9 8.96 -8.82 4.52
C GLU A 9 8.95 -7.62 3.57
N LEU A 10 8.90 -7.84 2.25
CA LEU A 10 8.75 -6.80 1.24
C LEU A 10 7.41 -6.06 1.37
N HIS A 11 6.33 -6.80 1.59
CA HIS A 11 5.01 -6.21 1.84
C HIS A 11 5.00 -5.36 3.11
N ASN A 12 5.61 -5.86 4.19
CA ASN A 12 5.76 -5.11 5.43
C ASN A 12 6.62 -3.85 5.22
N LEU A 13 7.68 -3.93 4.41
CA LEU A 13 8.54 -2.80 4.08
C LEU A 13 7.73 -1.70 3.39
N ALA A 14 6.92 -2.04 2.39
CA ALA A 14 6.01 -1.11 1.73
C ALA A 14 4.98 -0.52 2.70
N MET A 15 4.32 -1.36 3.51
CA MET A 15 3.36 -0.92 4.51
C MET A 15 3.95 0.05 5.52
N ASN A 16 5.20 -0.14 5.95
CA ASN A 16 5.87 0.77 6.88
C ASN A 16 6.06 2.17 6.27
N HIS A 17 6.38 2.28 4.98
CA HIS A 17 6.49 3.57 4.29
C HIS A 17 5.15 4.27 4.19
N VAL A 18 4.12 3.53 3.77
CA VAL A 18 2.76 4.09 3.65
C VAL A 18 2.18 4.48 5.01
N GLY A 19 2.40 3.65 6.03
CA GLY A 19 2.00 3.93 7.41
C GLY A 19 2.59 5.24 7.91
N LYS A 20 3.89 5.46 7.70
CA LYS A 20 4.55 6.73 8.06
C LYS A 20 3.99 7.93 7.29
N ASP A 21 3.62 7.77 6.02
CA ASP A 21 2.98 8.84 5.24
C ASP A 21 1.57 9.16 5.78
N LEU A 22 0.77 8.14 6.09
CA LEU A 22 -0.53 8.29 6.76
C LEU A 22 -0.42 9.02 8.11
N GLU A 23 0.53 8.63 8.96
CA GLU A 23 0.79 9.28 10.25
C GLU A 23 1.15 10.77 10.06
N LYS A 24 2.06 11.07 9.13
CA LYS A 24 2.46 12.47 8.83
C LYS A 24 1.30 13.32 8.32
N ARG A 25 0.35 12.72 7.60
CA ARG A 25 -0.88 13.37 7.14
C ARG A 25 -1.95 13.50 8.24
N GLY A 26 -1.71 12.92 9.42
CA GLY A 26 -2.59 13.03 10.59
C GLY A 26 -3.76 12.06 10.59
N PHE A 27 -3.64 10.93 9.90
CA PHE A 27 -4.60 9.83 9.99
C PHE A 27 -4.43 9.05 11.31
N GLU A 28 -5.54 8.69 11.93
CA GLU A 28 -5.60 7.79 13.08
C GLU A 28 -5.81 6.35 12.60
N PHE A 29 -5.04 5.39 13.11
CA PHE A 29 -5.14 3.98 12.72
C PHE A 29 -6.17 3.25 13.57
N ILE A 30 -7.19 2.69 12.92
CA ILE A 30 -8.26 1.91 13.54
C ILE A 30 -7.94 0.41 13.49
N ALA A 31 -7.40 -0.06 12.36
CA ALA A 31 -6.97 -1.44 12.19
C ALA A 31 -5.80 -1.55 11.21
N VAL A 32 -4.96 -2.57 11.41
CA VAL A 32 -3.83 -2.90 10.54
C VAL A 32 -3.89 -4.39 10.21
N ASN A 33 -3.73 -4.74 8.93
CA ASN A 33 -3.64 -6.12 8.47
C ASN A 33 -2.52 -6.27 7.44
N SER A 34 -1.43 -6.90 7.85
CA SER A 34 -0.26 -7.12 6.99
C SER A 34 -0.28 -8.43 6.22
N LYS A 35 -1.32 -9.27 6.39
CA LYS A 35 -1.36 -10.56 5.70
C LYS A 35 -1.47 -10.34 4.19
N LEU A 36 -0.60 -11.01 3.44
CA LEU A 36 -0.67 -11.02 1.98
C LEU A 36 -2.08 -11.40 1.49
N LYS A 37 -2.50 -10.78 0.37
CA LYS A 37 -3.80 -11.02 -0.29
C LYS A 37 -5.03 -10.71 0.58
N ARG A 38 -4.87 -9.97 1.70
CA ARG A 38 -5.97 -9.44 2.50
C ARG A 38 -6.02 -7.93 2.34
N HIS A 39 -7.22 -7.41 2.10
CA HIS A 39 -7.46 -5.97 1.96
C HIS A 39 -8.65 -5.55 2.84
N PRO A 40 -8.66 -4.32 3.36
CA PRO A 40 -7.58 -3.33 3.29
C PRO A 40 -6.37 -3.66 4.19
N GLN A 41 -5.23 -3.03 3.92
CA GLN A 41 -4.02 -3.10 4.76
C GLN A 41 -4.15 -2.20 5.99
N PHE A 42 -4.74 -1.02 5.82
CA PHE A 42 -5.06 -0.12 6.91
C PHE A 42 -6.52 0.28 6.86
N VAL A 43 -7.14 0.37 8.03
CA VAL A 43 -8.35 1.15 8.23
C VAL A 43 -7.92 2.35 9.05
N CYS A 44 -8.09 3.54 8.48
CA CYS A 44 -7.70 4.80 9.09
C CYS A 44 -8.89 5.76 9.16
N MET A 45 -8.77 6.78 9.99
CA MET A 45 -9.76 7.85 10.11
C MET A 45 -9.06 9.21 10.06
N ASP A 46 -9.64 10.17 9.36
CA ASP A 46 -9.13 11.54 9.36
C ASP A 46 -9.71 12.38 10.52
N LYS A 47 -9.25 13.63 10.63
CA LYS A 47 -9.70 14.57 11.67
C LYS A 47 -11.20 14.91 11.59
N THR A 48 -11.85 14.65 10.46
CA THR A 48 -13.30 14.85 10.26
C THR A 48 -14.13 13.63 10.61
N LYS A 49 -13.48 12.55 11.10
CA LYS A 49 -14.08 11.24 11.37
C LYS A 49 -14.52 10.47 10.12
N GLN A 50 -13.98 10.82 8.94
CA GLN A 50 -14.18 10.01 7.74
C GLN A 50 -13.30 8.77 7.80
N TYR A 51 -13.89 7.59 7.60
CA TYR A 51 -13.15 6.34 7.49
C TYR A 51 -12.52 6.18 6.11
N PHE A 52 -11.31 5.60 6.09
CA PHE A 52 -10.57 5.28 4.89
C PHE A 52 -10.08 3.85 4.94
N PHE A 53 -10.33 3.11 3.86
CA PHE A 53 -9.74 1.81 3.60
C PHE A 53 -8.53 2.02 2.69
N VAL A 54 -7.35 1.70 3.21
CA VAL A 54 -6.08 1.90 2.49
C VAL A 54 -5.59 0.58 1.95
N ILE A 55 -5.40 0.52 0.63
CA ILE A 55 -4.76 -0.59 -0.07
C ILE A 55 -3.28 -0.23 -0.26
N VAL A 56 -2.40 -1.13 0.18
CA VAL A 56 -0.97 -1.04 -0.09
C VAL A 56 -0.57 -2.15 -1.04
N LYS A 57 0.01 -1.77 -2.19
CA LYS A 57 0.58 -2.72 -3.15
C LYS A 57 2.09 -2.57 -3.15
N ALA A 58 2.78 -3.67 -2.85
CA ALA A 58 4.23 -3.79 -3.01
C ALA A 58 4.52 -4.52 -4.32
N VAL A 59 5.44 -4.00 -5.13
CA VAL A 59 5.96 -4.65 -6.34
C VAL A 59 7.47 -4.57 -6.39
N ILE A 60 8.10 -5.43 -7.19
CA ILE A 60 9.53 -5.34 -7.48
C ILE A 60 9.72 -4.56 -8.77
N LEU A 61 10.61 -3.57 -8.78
CA LEU A 61 10.94 -2.80 -9.98
C LEU A 61 11.53 -3.74 -11.05
N PRO A 62 11.21 -3.52 -12.35
CA PRO A 62 10.52 -2.37 -12.93
C PRO A 62 8.98 -2.53 -13.06
N GLU A 63 8.34 -3.45 -12.32
CA GLU A 63 6.88 -3.56 -12.34
C GLU A 63 6.21 -2.26 -11.89
N ASN A 64 5.13 -1.85 -12.58
CA ASN A 64 4.43 -0.62 -12.24
C ASN A 64 3.52 -0.83 -11.00
N PRO A 65 3.80 -0.14 -9.86
CA PRO A 65 3.02 -0.29 -8.64
C PRO A 65 1.61 0.28 -8.74
N ASN A 66 1.30 1.08 -9.76
CA ASN A 66 -0.02 1.69 -9.96
C ASN A 66 -1.00 0.81 -10.75
N ASN A 67 -0.55 -0.33 -11.27
CA ASN A 67 -1.45 -1.26 -11.96
C ASN A 67 -2.26 -2.08 -10.94
N TYR A 68 -3.59 -2.12 -11.10
CA TYR A 68 -4.48 -2.99 -10.32
C TYR A 68 -5.67 -3.43 -11.18
N ASP A 69 -6.32 -4.53 -10.78
CA ASP A 69 -7.53 -5.00 -11.44
C ASP A 69 -8.68 -4.00 -11.19
N ILE A 70 -9.14 -3.37 -12.27
CA ILE A 70 -10.17 -2.33 -12.23
C ILE A 70 -11.50 -2.90 -11.74
N VAL A 71 -11.90 -4.10 -12.18
CA VAL A 71 -13.18 -4.71 -11.81
C VAL A 71 -13.22 -5.05 -10.32
N TRP A 72 -12.12 -5.61 -9.80
CA TRP A 72 -11.97 -5.84 -8.38
C TRP A 72 -11.95 -4.52 -7.59
N MET A 73 -11.25 -3.49 -8.08
CA MET A 73 -11.19 -2.19 -7.42
C MET A 73 -12.56 -1.50 -7.36
N GLU A 74 -13.36 -1.55 -8.41
CA GLU A 74 -14.75 -1.05 -8.39
C GLU A 74 -15.59 -1.79 -7.35
N SER A 75 -15.46 -3.11 -7.28
CA SER A 75 -16.14 -3.94 -6.27
C SER A 75 -15.72 -3.56 -4.85
N PHE A 76 -14.43 -3.30 -4.64
CA PHE A 76 -13.88 -2.86 -3.36
C PHE A 76 -14.36 -1.45 -2.98
N LYS A 77 -14.37 -0.49 -3.92
CA LYS A 77 -14.91 0.86 -3.71
C LYS A 77 -16.38 0.83 -3.33
N LYS A 78 -17.18 -0.03 -3.97
CA LYS A 78 -18.58 -0.25 -3.60
C LYS A 78 -18.70 -0.74 -2.16
N HIS A 79 -17.93 -1.76 -1.78
CA HIS A 79 -17.92 -2.26 -0.40
C HIS A 79 -17.52 -1.19 0.63
N ALA A 80 -16.50 -0.38 0.34
CA ALA A 80 -16.09 0.71 1.21
C ALA A 80 -17.21 1.77 1.33
N THR A 81 -17.87 2.10 0.23
CA THR A 81 -18.98 3.07 0.19
C THR A 81 -20.17 2.57 1.02
N ASP A 82 -20.53 1.29 0.94
CA ASP A 82 -21.56 0.66 1.78
C ASP A 82 -21.23 0.70 3.29
N LYS A 83 -19.97 1.03 3.64
CA LYS A 83 -19.45 1.21 5.00
C LYS A 83 -19.15 2.67 5.35
N ASP A 84 -19.64 3.61 4.54
CA ASP A 84 -19.34 5.05 4.66
C ASP A 84 -17.83 5.36 4.69
N ALA A 85 -17.03 4.53 4.01
CA ALA A 85 -15.58 4.65 3.92
C ALA A 85 -15.11 5.02 2.51
N LYS A 86 -14.04 5.81 2.43
CA LYS A 86 -13.36 6.14 1.16
C LYS A 86 -12.18 5.20 0.94
N VAL A 87 -11.75 5.04 -0.32
CA VAL A 87 -10.61 4.19 -0.66
C VAL A 87 -9.37 5.02 -0.96
N LEU A 88 -8.27 4.66 -0.32
CA LEU A 88 -6.94 5.18 -0.62
C LEU A 88 -6.09 4.07 -1.22
N TYR A 89 -5.29 4.40 -2.21
CA TYR A 89 -4.36 3.48 -2.86
C TYR A 89 -2.94 3.99 -2.73
N ALA A 90 -2.03 3.09 -2.36
CA ALA A 90 -0.61 3.37 -2.24
C ALA A 90 0.19 2.23 -2.90
N GLY A 91 0.69 2.51 -4.11
CA GLY A 91 1.62 1.63 -4.81
C GLY A 91 3.06 1.95 -4.41
N VAL A 92 3.83 0.92 -4.05
CA VAL A 92 5.25 1.03 -3.66
C VAL A 92 6.07 0.05 -4.51
N GLY A 93 6.94 0.59 -5.36
CA GLY A 93 7.97 -0.17 -6.06
C GLY A 93 9.22 -0.29 -5.19
N LEU A 94 9.78 -1.49 -5.10
CA LEU A 94 11.01 -1.78 -4.36
C LEU A 94 12.03 -2.41 -5.32
N GLY A 95 13.31 -2.05 -5.23
CA GLY A 95 14.36 -2.63 -6.07
C GLY A 95 15.69 -2.80 -5.35
N ASN A 96 16.55 -3.67 -5.86
CA ASN A 96 17.94 -3.76 -5.40
C ASN A 96 18.79 -2.74 -6.18
N PRO A 97 19.58 -1.87 -5.51
CA PRO A 97 20.39 -0.84 -6.17
C PRO A 97 21.53 -1.41 -7.02
N GLU A 98 21.94 -2.64 -6.78
CA GLU A 98 23.02 -3.33 -7.50
C GLU A 98 22.52 -4.03 -8.79
N GLY A 99 21.20 -4.17 -8.99
CA GLY A 99 20.62 -4.76 -10.22
C GLY A 99 19.22 -5.36 -10.03
N GLU A 100 18.41 -5.37 -11.10
CA GLU A 100 17.02 -5.84 -11.08
C GLU A 100 16.87 -7.35 -10.83
N GLU A 101 17.90 -8.15 -11.18
CA GLU A 101 17.87 -9.60 -10.94
C GLU A 101 18.21 -10.01 -9.51
N LEU A 102 18.66 -9.06 -8.67
CA LEU A 102 19.08 -9.32 -7.30
C LEU A 102 17.91 -9.13 -6.33
N PRO A 103 17.77 -10.02 -5.33
CA PRO A 103 16.76 -9.82 -4.29
C PRO A 103 17.16 -8.64 -3.40
N ILE A 104 16.18 -8.02 -2.75
CA ILE A 104 16.46 -7.06 -1.69
C ILE A 104 16.90 -7.82 -0.45
N TYR A 105 17.96 -7.36 0.21
CA TYR A 105 18.54 -8.02 1.37
C TYR A 105 18.14 -7.31 2.67
N LEU A 106 18.01 -8.10 3.75
CA LEU A 106 17.73 -7.60 5.08
C LEU A 106 18.88 -6.71 5.58
N ASN A 107 18.53 -5.52 6.11
CA ASN A 107 19.45 -4.51 6.62
C ASN A 107 20.43 -3.95 5.57
N GLU A 108 20.06 -4.00 4.29
CA GLU A 108 20.82 -3.37 3.21
C GLU A 108 20.00 -2.26 2.53
N GLU A 109 20.67 -1.44 1.74
CA GLU A 109 20.04 -0.38 0.95
C GLU A 109 19.13 -0.98 -0.13
N TYR A 110 18.05 -0.26 -0.43
CA TYR A 110 17.09 -0.61 -1.48
C TYR A 110 16.59 0.66 -2.16
N LEU A 111 16.18 0.52 -3.42
CA LEU A 111 15.48 1.55 -4.16
C LEU A 111 14.00 1.54 -3.78
N ILE A 112 13.40 2.73 -3.72
CA ILE A 112 11.96 2.89 -3.49
C ILE A 112 11.37 3.86 -4.50
N GLU A 113 10.34 3.41 -5.22
CA GLU A 113 9.46 4.25 -6.04
C GLU A 113 8.10 4.36 -5.34
N TYR A 114 7.78 5.55 -4.87
CA TYR A 114 6.54 5.82 -4.15
C TYR A 114 5.98 7.21 -4.50
N ASN A 115 4.85 7.24 -5.20
CA ASN A 115 4.21 8.48 -5.67
C ASN A 115 3.28 9.13 -4.63
N GLY A 116 3.27 8.63 -3.38
CA GLY A 116 2.34 9.07 -2.36
C GLY A 116 0.98 8.35 -2.42
N ILE A 117 0.16 8.64 -1.41
CA ILE A 117 -1.20 8.09 -1.29
C ILE A 117 -2.14 8.79 -2.29
N GLN A 118 -2.85 7.99 -3.08
CA GLN A 118 -3.84 8.44 -4.05
C GLN A 118 -5.25 8.20 -3.50
N VAL A 119 -6.13 9.19 -3.67
CA VAL A 119 -7.56 9.02 -3.39
C VAL A 119 -8.21 8.39 -4.62
N LEU A 120 -8.88 7.26 -4.44
CA LEU A 120 -9.68 6.66 -5.52
C LEU A 120 -11.11 7.17 -5.41
N GLU A 121 -11.48 8.11 -6.28
CA GLU A 121 -12.83 8.64 -6.30
C GLU A 121 -13.83 7.58 -6.80
N THR A 122 -14.98 7.54 -6.14
CA THR A 122 -16.15 6.80 -6.63
C THR A 122 -16.96 7.78 -7.45
N ASN A 123 -16.82 7.74 -8.78
CA ASN A 123 -17.73 8.47 -9.67
C ASN A 123 -19.06 7.70 -9.70
N LEU A 124 -20.02 8.13 -8.88
CA LEU A 124 -21.40 7.67 -8.97
C LEU A 124 -22.05 8.48 -10.11
N ASN A 125 -22.28 7.83 -11.25
CA ASN A 125 -23.22 8.32 -12.27
C ASN A 125 -24.65 7.97 -11.86
#